data_AF-A0AAN8Q8E4-F1
#
_entry.id   AF-A0AAN8Q8E4-F1
#
_cell.length_a   1.000
_cell.length_b   1.000
_cell.length_c   1.000
_cell.angle_alpha   90.00
_cell.angle_beta   90.00
_cell.angle_gamma   90.00
#
_symmetry.space_group_name_H-M   'P 1'
#
loop_
_entity.id
_entity.type
_entity.pdbx_description
1 polymer ?
#
loop_
_entity_poly.entity_id
_entity_poly.type
_entity_poly.pdbx_seq_one_letter_code
_entity_poly.pdbx_strand_id
1 'polypeptide(L)'
;MFWNYFSKLKSFHFVFSENIKDVGLPGFIDQNNLTSYFLTNNGVHQAAKILAVIINMNPDITFCPPVFSLSCLFLHYMNSSECFNCLYGLLRSKDMNYLMQTQVAWDASKYVIKDLTKKYAVSRPTIMSV
;
A
#
# COMPACT_ATOMS: atom_id res chain seq x y z
N MET A 1 -13.17 0.68 19.05
CA MET A 1 -11.70 0.72 19.22
C MET A 1 -10.97 1.70 18.29
N PHE A 2 -11.47 1.96 17.07
CA PHE A 2 -10.88 2.92 16.09
C PHE A 2 -10.65 4.35 16.66
N TRP A 3 -11.61 4.88 17.44
CA TRP A 3 -11.54 6.22 18.04
C TRP A 3 -10.43 6.40 19.11
N ASN A 4 -10.08 5.35 19.85
CA ASN A 4 -9.03 5.44 20.88
C ASN A 4 -7.62 5.55 20.28
N TYR A 5 -7.38 4.92 19.12
CA TYR A 5 -6.13 5.08 18.38
C TYR A 5 -6.03 6.47 17.73
N PHE A 6 -7.15 6.99 17.24
CA PHE A 6 -7.23 8.35 16.68
C PHE A 6 -6.86 9.44 17.71
N SER A 7 -7.27 9.27 18.97
CA SER A 7 -6.93 10.22 20.04
C SER A 7 -5.42 10.27 20.34
N LYS A 8 -4.71 9.13 20.16
CA LYS A 8 -3.25 9.03 20.36
C LYS A 8 -2.44 9.65 19.21
N LEU A 9 -3.03 9.80 18.03
CA LEU A 9 -2.39 10.35 16.82
C LEU A 9 -2.34 11.88 16.77
N LYS A 10 -3.08 12.59 17.62
CA LYS A 10 -3.06 14.07 17.68
C LYS A 10 -1.69 14.65 18.05
N SER A 11 -0.78 13.85 18.60
CA SER A 11 0.56 14.30 19.02
C SER A 11 1.64 14.18 17.94
N PHE A 12 1.34 13.58 16.77
CA PHE A 12 2.29 13.51 15.66
C PHE A 12 2.03 14.66 14.69
N HIS A 13 2.95 15.61 14.65
CA HIS A 13 2.95 16.73 13.71
C HIS A 13 3.26 16.22 12.29
N PHE A 14 2.24 15.67 11.64
CA PHE A 14 2.32 15.18 10.26
C PHE A 14 1.75 16.27 9.35
N VAL A 15 2.61 16.84 8.51
CA VAL A 15 2.21 17.86 7.54
C VAL A 15 1.44 17.16 6.42
N PHE A 16 0.14 17.44 6.32
CA PHE A 16 -0.75 16.96 5.27
C PHE A 16 -0.92 18.09 4.25
N SER A 17 -0.37 17.91 3.05
CA SER A 17 -0.54 18.85 1.94
C SER A 17 -1.50 18.28 0.89
N GLU A 18 -2.17 19.18 0.16
CA GLU A 18 -3.25 18.90 -0.81
C GLU A 18 -2.75 18.12 -2.04
N ASN A 19 -1.44 17.94 -2.18
CA ASN A 19 -0.79 17.18 -3.25
C ASN A 19 -0.31 15.82 -2.74
N ILE A 20 -0.58 14.74 -3.48
CA ILE A 20 -0.15 13.36 -3.14
C ILE A 20 1.37 13.28 -2.89
N LYS A 21 2.17 14.14 -3.53
CA LYS A 21 3.63 14.21 -3.37
C LYS A 21 4.08 14.83 -2.04
N ASP A 22 3.16 15.41 -1.30
CA ASP A 22 3.37 16.47 -0.31
C ASP A 22 2.65 16.14 1.01
N VAL A 23 1.80 15.10 1.00
CA VAL A 23 1.47 14.30 2.18
C VAL A 23 2.76 13.63 2.60
N GLY A 24 3.19 13.77 3.86
CA GLY A 24 4.43 13.19 4.39
C GLY A 24 4.45 11.66 4.44
N LEU A 25 4.14 10.98 3.33
CA LEU A 25 3.89 9.56 3.24
C LEU A 25 5.02 8.77 3.92
N PRO A 26 4.65 7.81 4.77
CA PRO A 26 5.63 7.00 5.46
C PRO A 26 6.47 6.19 4.46
N GLY A 27 7.78 6.12 4.70
CA GLY A 27 8.79 5.73 3.70
C GLY A 27 8.74 4.30 3.13
N PHE A 28 7.74 3.49 3.51
CA PHE A 28 7.49 2.17 2.88
C PHE A 28 6.67 2.27 1.60
N ILE A 29 6.13 3.46 1.28
CA ILE A 29 5.36 3.72 0.07
C ILE A 29 6.29 4.28 -0.98
N ASP A 30 6.31 3.66 -2.15
CA ASP A 30 7.07 4.15 -3.30
C ASP A 30 6.37 5.38 -3.87
N GLN A 31 6.98 6.56 -3.70
CA GLN A 31 6.44 7.85 -4.15
C GLN A 31 6.18 7.88 -5.67
N ASN A 32 6.85 6.99 -6.42
CA ASN A 32 6.70 6.89 -7.88
C ASN A 32 5.47 6.09 -8.31
N ASN A 33 4.91 5.25 -7.42
CA ASN A 33 3.79 4.34 -7.72
C ASN A 33 2.49 4.75 -7.02
N LEU A 34 2.31 6.05 -6.77
CA LEU A 34 1.11 6.59 -6.14
C LEU A 34 -0.04 6.69 -7.15
N THR A 35 -0.80 5.61 -7.31
CA THR A 35 -2.00 5.58 -8.17
C THR A 35 -3.25 5.86 -7.35
N SER A 36 -3.83 7.05 -7.51
CA SER A 36 -5.06 7.46 -6.82
C SER A 36 -6.35 7.08 -7.56
N TYR A 37 -6.30 6.51 -8.76
CA TYR A 37 -7.46 6.00 -9.54
C TYR A 37 -8.70 6.91 -9.59
N PHE A 38 -8.50 8.25 -9.62
CA PHE A 38 -9.57 9.27 -9.58
C PHE A 38 -10.28 9.48 -8.23
N LEU A 39 -9.69 8.99 -7.14
CA LEU A 39 -10.18 9.26 -5.80
C LEU A 39 -10.13 10.77 -5.51
N THR A 40 -11.20 11.29 -4.90
CA THR A 40 -11.25 12.71 -4.51
C THR A 40 -10.10 13.04 -3.54
N ASN A 41 -9.69 14.31 -3.49
CA ASN A 41 -8.64 14.75 -2.56
C ASN A 41 -8.96 14.31 -1.12
N ASN A 42 -10.22 14.40 -0.67
CA ASN A 42 -10.62 13.94 0.64
C ASN A 42 -10.43 12.42 0.83
N GLY A 43 -10.71 11.61 -0.19
CA GLY A 43 -10.47 10.16 -0.14
C GLY A 43 -8.97 9.82 -0.07
N VAL A 44 -8.13 10.54 -0.81
CA VAL A 44 -6.67 10.40 -0.72
C VAL A 44 -6.18 10.71 0.70
N HIS A 45 -6.72 11.75 1.33
CA HIS A 45 -6.41 12.08 2.73
C HIS A 45 -6.87 10.96 3.69
N GLN A 46 -8.00 10.33 3.44
CA GLN A 46 -8.44 9.17 4.23
C GLN A 46 -7.52 7.96 4.03
N ALA A 47 -7.07 7.69 2.80
CA ALA A 47 -6.13 6.60 2.51
C ALA A 47 -4.81 6.79 3.30
N ALA A 48 -4.24 7.99 3.26
CA ALA A 48 -3.03 8.31 3.99
C ALA A 48 -3.20 8.15 5.51
N LYS A 49 -4.35 8.56 6.07
CA LYS A 49 -4.67 8.36 7.49
C LYS A 49 -4.77 6.88 7.86
N ILE A 50 -5.44 6.07 7.03
CA ILE A 50 -5.57 4.62 7.25
C ILE A 50 -4.19 3.97 7.25
N LEU A 51 -3.33 4.32 6.29
CA LEU A 51 -1.98 3.80 6.19
C LEU A 51 -1.14 4.18 7.41
N ALA A 52 -1.20 5.44 7.84
CA ALA A 52 -0.52 5.92 9.05
C ALA A 52 -0.87 5.08 10.30
N VAL A 53 -2.15 4.75 10.46
CA VAL A 53 -2.62 3.88 11.57
C VAL A 53 -2.04 2.47 11.45
N ILE A 54 -1.99 1.91 10.23
CA ILE A 54 -1.52 0.53 10.00
C ILE A 54 -0.05 0.36 10.39
N ILE A 55 0.83 1.30 10.05
CA ILE A 55 2.27 1.18 10.40
C ILE A 55 2.46 1.30 11.89
N ASN A 56 1.72 2.21 12.53
CA ASN A 56 1.81 2.38 13.96
C ASN A 56 1.33 1.12 14.72
N MET A 57 0.44 0.34 14.11
CA MET A 57 0.00 -0.96 14.63
C MET A 57 1.02 -2.08 14.34
N ASN A 58 1.67 -2.05 13.17
CA ASN A 58 2.62 -3.06 12.71
C ASN A 58 3.89 -2.39 12.17
N PRO A 59 4.87 -2.04 13.02
CA PRO A 59 6.12 -1.41 12.59
C PRO A 59 7.01 -2.35 11.77
N ASP A 60 6.71 -3.65 11.75
CA ASP A 60 7.43 -4.66 10.97
C ASP A 60 7.27 -4.48 9.45
N ILE A 61 6.26 -3.72 9.01
CA ILE A 61 6.02 -3.42 7.60
C ILE A 61 6.99 -2.32 7.18
N THR A 62 8.08 -2.70 6.52
CA THR A 62 9.13 -1.77 6.10
C THR A 62 8.99 -1.30 4.65
N PHE A 63 8.34 -2.08 3.79
CA PHE A 63 8.19 -1.76 2.37
C PHE A 63 6.97 -2.46 1.75
N CYS A 64 5.99 -1.69 1.27
CA CYS A 64 4.82 -2.25 0.58
C CYS A 64 4.26 -1.24 -0.43
N PRO A 65 4.76 -1.19 -1.67
CA PRO A 65 4.26 -0.29 -2.71
C PRO A 65 2.76 -0.42 -3.04
N PRO A 66 2.18 -1.63 -3.19
CA PRO A 66 0.80 -1.76 -3.68
C PRO A 66 -0.26 -1.35 -2.64
N VAL A 67 0.12 -1.18 -1.37
CA VAL A 67 -0.82 -0.92 -0.28
C VAL A 67 -1.54 0.42 -0.44
N PHE A 68 -0.89 1.44 -1.02
CA PHE A 68 -1.51 2.73 -1.28
C PHE A 68 -2.56 2.62 -2.38
N SER A 69 -2.19 2.01 -3.50
CA SER A 69 -3.10 1.74 -4.63
C SER A 69 -4.33 0.94 -4.21
N LEU A 70 -4.13 -0.09 -3.37
CA LEU A 70 -5.22 -0.91 -2.82
C LEU A 70 -6.11 -0.11 -1.86
N SER A 71 -5.53 0.74 -1.02
CA SER A 71 -6.29 1.63 -0.12
C SER A 71 -7.18 2.57 -0.92
N CYS A 72 -6.64 3.16 -2.00
CA CYS A 72 -7.42 4.03 -2.88
C CYS A 72 -8.54 3.26 -3.59
N LEU A 73 -8.25 2.05 -4.10
CA LEU A 73 -9.24 1.20 -4.73
C LEU A 73 -10.35 0.80 -3.77
N PHE A 74 -10.03 0.41 -2.53
CA PHE A 74 -11.03 0.08 -1.52
C PHE A 74 -11.89 1.29 -1.20
N LEU A 75 -11.30 2.47 -0.97
CA LEU A 75 -12.08 3.68 -0.69
C LEU A 75 -13.04 4.11 -1.81
N HIS A 76 -12.89 3.60 -3.04
CA HIS A 76 -13.90 3.80 -4.09
C HIS A 76 -15.20 3.01 -3.85
N TYR A 77 -15.13 1.88 -3.14
CA TYR A 77 -16.24 0.94 -3.00
C TYR A 77 -16.71 0.72 -1.56
N MET A 78 -15.91 1.11 -0.56
CA MET A 78 -16.21 0.88 0.85
C MET A 78 -15.81 2.07 1.73
N ASN A 79 -16.33 2.09 2.96
CA ASN A 79 -16.03 3.15 3.92
C ASN A 79 -14.62 2.98 4.50
N SER A 80 -14.07 4.06 5.09
CA SER A 80 -12.71 4.05 5.66
C SER A 80 -12.48 2.99 6.74
N SER A 81 -13.48 2.69 7.58
CA SER A 81 -13.38 1.64 8.59
C SER A 81 -13.32 0.23 7.98
N GLU A 82 -14.08 -0.01 6.91
CA GLU A 82 -14.10 -1.30 6.22
C GLU A 82 -12.82 -1.48 5.41
N CYS A 83 -12.37 -0.43 4.73
CA CYS A 83 -11.09 -0.38 4.05
C CYS A 83 -9.94 -0.74 5.00
N PHE A 84 -9.90 -0.16 6.20
CA PHE A 84 -8.90 -0.51 7.21
C PHE A 84 -8.95 -2.00 7.57
N ASN A 85 -10.14 -2.54 7.86
CA ASN A 85 -10.28 -3.96 8.24
C ASN A 85 -9.84 -4.91 7.12
N CYS A 86 -10.25 -4.65 5.87
CA CYS A 86 -9.88 -5.45 4.71
C CYS A 86 -8.36 -5.42 4.49
N LEU A 87 -7.77 -4.21 4.50
CA LEU A 87 -6.35 -4.02 4.28
C LEU A 87 -5.52 -4.66 5.40
N TYR A 88 -5.95 -4.48 6.65
CA TYR A 88 -5.31 -5.08 7.81
C TYR A 88 -5.41 -6.62 7.80
N GLY A 89 -6.56 -7.16 7.37
CA GLY A 89 -6.75 -8.60 7.18
C GLY A 89 -5.81 -9.18 6.11
N LEU A 90 -5.64 -8.48 4.98
CA LEU A 90 -4.70 -8.88 3.92
C LEU A 90 -3.24 -8.86 4.40
N LEU A 91 -2.87 -7.84 5.18
CA LEU A 91 -1.52 -7.72 5.74
C LEU A 91 -1.25 -8.75 6.85
N ARG A 92 -2.25 -9.13 7.64
CA ARG A 92 -2.06 -10.05 8.78
C ARG A 92 -2.37 -11.51 8.45
N SER A 93 -2.80 -11.80 7.22
CA SER A 93 -3.07 -13.17 6.81
C SER A 93 -1.80 -14.02 6.88
N LYS A 94 -1.87 -15.14 7.60
CA LYS A 94 -0.75 -16.09 7.78
C LYS A 94 -0.76 -17.22 6.77
N ASP A 95 -1.92 -17.52 6.19
CA ASP A 95 -2.09 -18.66 5.31
C ASP A 95 -1.57 -18.36 3.90
N MET A 96 -1.65 -17.09 3.47
CA MET A 96 -1.18 -16.63 2.17
C MET A 96 -0.55 -15.25 2.30
N ASN A 97 0.69 -15.11 1.82
CA ASN A 97 1.38 -13.82 1.74
C ASN A 97 0.83 -12.99 0.58
N TYR A 98 -0.33 -12.37 0.76
CA TYR A 98 -0.97 -11.54 -0.27
C TYR A 98 -0.16 -10.28 -0.62
N LEU A 99 0.47 -9.67 0.39
CA LEU A 99 1.22 -8.44 0.24
C LEU A 99 2.63 -8.62 0.79
N MET A 100 3.62 -8.29 -0.03
CA MET A 100 5.01 -8.26 0.39
C MET A 100 5.22 -7.04 1.30
N GLN A 101 5.73 -7.27 2.50
CA GLN A 101 5.91 -6.25 3.54
C GLN A 101 7.36 -5.79 3.71
N THR A 102 8.30 -6.44 3.00
CA THR A 102 9.71 -6.10 3.00
C THR A 102 10.23 -5.94 1.57
N GLN A 103 11.27 -5.13 1.42
CA GLN A 103 11.88 -4.86 0.11
C GLN A 103 12.48 -6.14 -0.49
N VAL A 104 13.10 -6.97 0.35
CA VAL A 104 13.67 -8.25 -0.07
C VAL A 104 12.59 -9.18 -0.62
N ALA A 105 11.44 -9.28 0.04
CA ALA A 105 10.33 -10.11 -0.44
C ALA A 105 9.73 -9.58 -1.75
N TRP A 106 9.63 -8.25 -1.89
CA TRP A 106 9.20 -7.60 -3.12
C TRP A 106 10.14 -7.90 -4.29
N ASP A 107 11.45 -7.75 -4.09
CA ASP A 107 12.44 -8.01 -5.14
C ASP A 107 12.53 -9.50 -5.48
N ALA A 108 12.49 -10.39 -4.47
CA ALA A 108 12.43 -11.83 -4.68
C ALA A 108 11.22 -12.24 -5.53
N SER A 109 10.05 -11.66 -5.28
CA SER A 109 8.83 -11.91 -6.08
C SER A 109 9.02 -11.59 -7.56
N LYS A 110 9.72 -10.49 -7.89
CA LYS A 110 10.03 -10.13 -9.29
C LYS A 110 10.86 -11.22 -9.98
N TYR A 111 11.85 -11.80 -9.29
CA TYR A 111 12.66 -12.88 -9.84
C TYR A 111 11.84 -14.16 -10.04
N VAL A 112 11.00 -14.52 -9.08
CA VAL A 112 10.09 -15.68 -9.19
C VAL A 112 9.14 -15.50 -10.38
N ILE A 113 8.51 -14.33 -10.51
CA ILE A 113 7.64 -14.01 -11.64
C ILE A 113 8.42 -14.09 -12.95
N LYS A 114 9.64 -13.53 -13.01
CA LYS A 114 10.50 -13.60 -14.20
C LYS A 114 10.79 -15.03 -14.63
N ASP A 115 11.10 -15.92 -13.68
CA ASP A 115 11.37 -17.33 -13.98
C ASP A 115 10.10 -18.09 -14.39
N LEU A 116 8.94 -17.76 -13.80
CA LEU A 116 7.66 -18.26 -14.26
C LEU A 116 7.34 -17.78 -15.69
N THR A 117 7.57 -16.51 -16.00
CA THR A 117 7.39 -15.97 -17.36
C THR A 117 8.32 -16.67 -18.35
N LYS A 118 9.58 -16.92 -17.99
CA LYS A 118 10.50 -17.70 -18.83
C LYS A 118 10.04 -19.14 -19.04
N LYS A 119 9.36 -19.75 -18.06
CA LYS A 119 8.90 -21.14 -18.15
C LYS A 119 7.59 -21.29 -18.93
N TYR A 120 6.68 -20.34 -18.77
CA TYR A 120 5.30 -20.45 -19.26
C TYR A 120 4.95 -19.49 -20.40
N ALA A 121 5.64 -18.34 -20.53
CA ALA A 121 5.36 -17.32 -21.55
C ALA A 121 6.29 -17.41 -22.77
N VAL A 122 6.96 -18.56 -23.00
CA VAL A 122 7.92 -18.80 -24.10
C VAL A 122 7.32 -18.57 -25.50
N SER A 123 5.99 -18.51 -25.64
CA SER A 123 5.30 -18.31 -26.92
C SER A 123 5.24 -16.85 -27.41
N ARG A 124 6.01 -15.91 -26.86
CA ARG A 124 6.21 -14.62 -27.55
C ARG A 124 7.53 -13.93 -27.22
N PRO A 125 8.62 -14.19 -27.98
CA PRO A 125 9.73 -13.26 -28.05
C PRO A 125 9.30 -12.10 -28.94
N THR A 126 8.84 -11.01 -28.35
CA THR A 126 8.79 -9.72 -29.07
C THR A 126 9.02 -8.58 -28.08
N ILE A 127 10.30 -8.20 -28.03
CA ILE A 127 10.83 -6.85 -27.77
C ILE A 127 10.55 -6.30 -26.37
N MET A 128 11.58 -6.36 -25.53
CA MET A 128 11.91 -5.24 -24.63
C MET A 128 13.39 -5.35 -24.24
N SER A 129 14.24 -5.08 -25.23
CA SER A 129 15.58 -4.56 -25.04
C SER A 129 15.56 -3.12 -25.55
N VAL A 130 15.28 -2.15 -24.68
CA VAL A 130 15.92 -0.83 -24.55
C VAL A 130 15.59 -0.33 -23.15
#